data_AF-A0A158SRL2-F1
#
_entry.id   AF-A0A158SRL2-F1
#
_cell.length_a   1.000
_cell.length_b   1.000
_cell.length_c   1.000
_cell.angle_alpha   90.00
_cell.angle_beta   90.00
_cell.angle_gamma   90.00
#
_symmetry.space_group_name_H-M   'P 1'
#
loop_
_entity.id
_entity.type
_entity.pdbx_description
1 polymer ?
#
loop_
_entity_poly.entity_id
_entity_poly.type
_entity_poly.pdbx_seq_one_letter_code
_entity_poly.pdbx_strand_id
1 'polypeptide(L)'
;MGRKGRPAKAGGRTKGGRLKRDSYAMPAFDKGSEWVQSMREKYQTHYNTALGRAYAAGLLGEDPIANDRYIGGKRFARVYNRVCQGETYRSPLDRTPRGSETEIEAFEDARRDRDWLFAVMDTLDGEGLRPWLDQLIARAHTDHGPPWLDRLLHGGKDPADQMVLKAALKALDVVAPARKDMGIRVERWTDAA
;
A
#
# COMPACT_ATOMS: atom_id res chain seq x y z
N MET A 1 -54.05 -36.16 17.33
CA MET A 1 -53.47 -35.65 16.07
C MET A 1 -52.32 -34.72 16.41
N GLY A 2 -51.08 -35.21 16.43
CA GLY A 2 -49.90 -34.45 16.88
C GLY A 2 -49.53 -33.34 15.90
N ARG A 3 -49.30 -32.12 16.41
CA ARG A 3 -48.92 -30.94 15.61
C ARG A 3 -47.65 -31.24 14.79
N LYS A 4 -47.76 -31.08 13.47
CA LYS A 4 -46.66 -31.23 12.51
C LYS A 4 -45.54 -30.25 12.91
N GLY A 5 -44.39 -30.79 13.31
CA GLY A 5 -43.23 -29.99 13.71
C GLY A 5 -42.70 -29.09 12.58
N ARG A 6 -41.90 -28.09 12.95
CA ARG A 6 -41.30 -27.11 12.02
C ARG A 6 -40.58 -27.83 10.86
N PRO A 7 -40.82 -27.45 9.59
CA PRO A 7 -40.14 -28.05 8.46
C PRO A 7 -38.62 -27.92 8.60
N ALA A 8 -37.92 -29.03 8.35
CA ALA A 8 -36.47 -29.10 8.51
C ALA A 8 -35.78 -28.21 7.46
N LYS A 9 -34.77 -27.43 7.89
CA LYS A 9 -33.93 -26.65 6.97
C LYS A 9 -33.21 -27.58 5.99
N ALA A 10 -33.26 -27.23 4.71
CA ALA A 10 -32.61 -27.95 3.62
C ALA A 10 -31.07 -27.92 3.76
N GLY A 11 -30.41 -29.02 3.39
CA GLY A 11 -28.94 -29.16 3.38
C GLY A 11 -28.46 -30.51 3.92
N GLY A 12 -27.30 -30.98 3.43
CA GLY A 12 -26.68 -32.21 3.90
C GLY A 12 -26.33 -32.14 5.38
N ARG A 13 -26.49 -33.24 6.13
CA ARG A 13 -26.23 -33.31 7.57
C ARG A 13 -25.04 -34.22 7.89
N THR A 14 -24.37 -33.95 9.01
CA THR A 14 -23.38 -34.86 9.59
C THR A 14 -24.11 -36.04 10.24
N LYS A 15 -23.40 -37.14 10.53
CA LYS A 15 -23.99 -38.32 11.21
C LYS A 15 -24.66 -37.98 12.55
N GLY A 16 -24.26 -36.88 13.20
CA GLY A 16 -24.86 -36.34 14.44
C GLY A 16 -26.01 -35.35 14.24
N GLY A 17 -26.60 -35.26 13.04
CA GLY A 17 -27.81 -34.48 12.78
C GLY A 17 -27.61 -32.96 12.64
N ARG A 18 -26.38 -32.44 12.77
CA ARG A 18 -26.05 -31.03 12.48
C ARG A 18 -25.97 -30.82 10.96
N LEU A 19 -26.38 -29.65 10.47
CA LEU A 19 -26.13 -29.25 9.07
C LEU A 19 -24.62 -29.25 8.79
N LYS A 20 -24.19 -29.92 7.71
CA LYS A 20 -22.80 -29.86 7.24
C LYS A 20 -22.50 -28.41 6.88
N ARG A 21 -21.45 -27.86 7.51
CA ARG A 21 -20.88 -26.55 7.14
C ARG A 21 -20.28 -26.57 5.73
N ASP A 22 -20.07 -27.74 5.13
CA ASP A 22 -19.68 -27.91 3.71
C ASP A 22 -20.75 -27.44 2.71
N SER A 23 -21.91 -26.97 3.19
CA SER A 23 -22.90 -26.28 2.35
C SER A 23 -22.53 -24.83 2.04
N TYR A 24 -21.49 -24.27 2.65
CA TYR A 24 -20.77 -23.17 2.03
C TYR A 24 -20.07 -23.77 0.81
N ALA A 25 -20.60 -23.51 -0.39
CA ALA A 25 -19.83 -23.69 -1.61
C ALA A 25 -18.43 -23.16 -1.32
N MET A 26 -17.41 -24.01 -1.46
CA MET A 26 -16.00 -23.60 -1.37
C MET A 26 -15.91 -22.25 -2.08
N PRO A 27 -15.51 -21.16 -1.40
CA PRO A 27 -15.47 -19.85 -2.05
C PRO A 27 -14.67 -20.04 -3.33
N ALA A 28 -15.35 -19.89 -4.47
CA ALA A 28 -14.71 -20.03 -5.76
C ALA A 28 -13.62 -18.97 -5.78
N PHE A 29 -12.37 -19.41 -5.67
CA PHE A 29 -11.23 -18.52 -5.72
C PHE A 29 -11.15 -17.98 -7.14
N ASP A 30 -11.74 -16.82 -7.35
CA ASP A 30 -11.55 -16.06 -8.57
C ASP A 30 -10.07 -15.70 -8.67
N LYS A 31 -9.40 -16.26 -9.67
CA LYS A 31 -7.98 -16.02 -9.93
C LYS A 31 -7.75 -14.64 -10.56
N GLY A 32 -8.82 -13.91 -10.89
CA GLY A 32 -8.79 -12.65 -11.61
C GLY A 32 -8.61 -12.87 -13.12
N SER A 33 -8.66 -11.77 -13.87
CA SER A 33 -8.44 -11.76 -15.31
C SER A 33 -7.01 -12.20 -15.68
N GLU A 34 -6.80 -12.61 -16.92
CA GLU A 34 -5.47 -12.94 -17.47
C GLU A 34 -4.47 -11.79 -17.26
N TRP A 35 -4.95 -10.55 -17.38
CA TRP A 35 -4.15 -9.36 -17.11
C TRP A 35 -3.61 -9.34 -15.66
N VAL A 36 -4.47 -9.56 -14.65
CA VAL A 36 -4.05 -9.60 -13.24
C VAL A 36 -3.03 -10.71 -13.00
N GLN A 37 -3.24 -11.88 -13.62
CA GLN A 37 -2.32 -13.01 -13.49
C GLN A 37 -0.94 -12.69 -14.09
N SER A 38 -0.90 -12.11 -15.29
CA SER A 38 0.35 -11.69 -15.95
C SER A 38 1.11 -10.62 -15.15
N MET A 39 0.39 -9.65 -14.59
CA MET A 39 0.97 -8.59 -13.77
C MET A 39 1.50 -9.12 -12.44
N ARG A 40 0.80 -10.08 -11.84
CA ARG A 40 1.24 -10.77 -10.62
C ARG A 40 2.47 -11.65 -10.87
N GLU A 41 2.59 -12.27 -12.03
CA GLU A 41 3.80 -12.98 -12.42
C GLU A 41 4.99 -12.02 -12.56
N LYS A 42 4.79 -10.88 -13.23
CA LYS A 42 5.84 -9.89 -13.50
C LYS A 42 6.28 -9.10 -12.26
N TYR A 43 5.34 -8.66 -11.43
CA TYR A 43 5.60 -7.72 -10.32
C TYR A 43 5.23 -8.30 -8.94
N GLN A 44 4.91 -9.59 -8.85
CA GLN A 44 4.57 -10.28 -7.61
C GLN A 44 3.42 -9.61 -6.85
N THR A 45 3.65 -9.18 -5.62
CA THR A 45 2.66 -8.51 -4.76
C THR A 45 2.58 -7.01 -5.00
N HIS A 46 3.47 -6.45 -5.82
CA HIS A 46 3.65 -5.01 -6.01
C HIS A 46 2.95 -4.45 -7.27
N TYR A 47 2.22 -5.30 -8.01
CA TYR A 47 1.65 -4.93 -9.31
C TYR A 47 0.56 -3.85 -9.26
N ASN A 48 -0.10 -3.69 -8.12
CA ASN A 48 -1.31 -2.88 -7.95
C ASN A 48 -1.08 -1.37 -7.81
N THR A 49 0.17 -0.91 -7.77
CA THR A 49 0.51 0.51 -7.61
C THR A 49 1.66 0.88 -8.53
N ALA A 50 1.68 2.12 -9.03
CA ALA A 50 2.79 2.63 -9.82
C ALA A 50 4.11 2.57 -9.04
N LEU A 51 4.13 3.02 -7.78
CA LEU A 51 5.28 2.89 -6.88
C LEU A 51 5.74 1.42 -6.70
N GLY A 52 4.80 0.49 -6.55
CA GLY A 52 5.11 -0.93 -6.42
C GLY A 52 5.72 -1.53 -7.69
N ARG A 53 5.17 -1.19 -8.87
CA ARG A 53 5.75 -1.63 -10.15
C ARG A 53 7.15 -1.05 -10.38
N ALA A 54 7.36 0.22 -10.03
CA ALA A 54 8.67 0.86 -10.09
C ALA A 54 9.69 0.17 -9.16
N TYR A 55 9.28 -0.21 -7.95
CA TYR A 55 10.10 -0.96 -7.00
C TYR A 55 10.47 -2.35 -7.55
N ALA A 56 9.47 -3.13 -7.97
CA ALA A 56 9.69 -4.48 -8.50
C ALA A 56 10.52 -4.50 -9.79
N ALA A 57 10.50 -3.41 -10.57
CA ALA A 57 11.34 -3.24 -11.77
C ALA A 57 12.75 -2.72 -11.48
N GLY A 58 13.12 -2.46 -10.21
CA GLY A 58 14.42 -1.93 -9.84
C GLY A 58 14.65 -0.46 -10.21
N LEU A 59 13.59 0.29 -10.51
CA LEU A 59 13.69 1.71 -10.91
C LEU A 59 13.92 2.64 -9.71
N LEU A 60 13.72 2.15 -8.48
CA LEU A 60 13.91 2.93 -7.26
C LEU A 60 15.37 2.96 -6.76
N GLY A 61 16.31 2.37 -7.50
CA GLY A 61 17.73 2.28 -7.13
C GLY A 61 18.11 0.89 -6.63
N GLU A 62 19.22 0.82 -5.90
CA GLU A 62 19.78 -0.43 -5.35
C GLU A 62 19.28 -0.71 -3.92
N ASP A 63 19.22 -1.98 -3.51
CA ASP A 63 18.97 -2.38 -2.12
C ASP A 63 20.18 -1.94 -1.27
N PRO A 64 20.05 -1.11 -0.20
CA PRO A 64 18.87 -0.88 0.65
C PRO A 64 18.06 0.42 0.39
N ILE A 65 18.56 1.31 -0.47
CA ILE A 65 17.96 2.62 -0.73
C ILE A 65 16.59 2.48 -1.40
N ALA A 66 16.46 1.54 -2.33
CA ALA A 66 15.20 1.25 -3.01
C ALA A 66 14.08 0.87 -2.04
N ASN A 67 14.40 0.05 -1.03
CA ASN A 67 13.45 -0.36 -0.01
C ASN A 67 13.04 0.80 0.91
N ASP A 68 13.99 1.65 1.30
CA ASP A 68 13.69 2.85 2.11
C ASP A 68 12.77 3.81 1.35
N ARG A 69 13.05 4.08 0.06
CA ARG A 69 12.17 4.86 -0.83
C ARG A 69 10.78 4.25 -0.95
N TYR A 70 10.70 2.94 -1.15
CA TYR A 70 9.41 2.23 -1.28
C TYR A 70 8.59 2.30 0.01
N ILE A 71 9.21 2.06 1.17
CA ILE A 71 8.54 2.13 2.48
C ILE A 71 8.12 3.58 2.79
N GLY A 72 8.99 4.54 2.52
CA GLY A 72 8.73 5.97 2.68
C GLY A 72 7.54 6.43 1.84
N GLY A 73 7.55 6.14 0.55
CA GLY A 73 6.45 6.48 -0.36
C GLY A 73 5.12 5.88 0.07
N LYS A 74 5.10 4.61 0.52
CA LYS A 74 3.89 4.00 1.09
C LYS A 74 3.43 4.68 2.38
N ARG A 75 4.36 5.03 3.28
CA ARG A 75 4.04 5.78 4.50
C ARG A 75 3.40 7.12 4.14
N PHE A 76 4.02 7.86 3.22
CA PHE A 76 3.51 9.14 2.75
C PHE A 76 2.11 9.01 2.18
N ALA A 77 1.89 8.11 1.23
CA ALA A 77 0.57 7.89 0.61
C ALA A 77 -0.50 7.53 1.64
N ARG A 78 -0.17 6.68 2.62
CA ARG A 78 -1.09 6.29 3.70
C ARG A 78 -1.43 7.48 4.61
N VAL A 79 -0.42 8.23 5.06
CA VAL A 79 -0.63 9.37 5.96
C VAL A 79 -1.36 10.50 5.24
N TYR A 80 -0.98 10.81 4.00
CA TYR A 80 -1.64 11.79 3.15
C TYR A 80 -3.12 11.46 2.95
N ASN A 81 -3.45 10.22 2.58
CA ASN A 81 -4.85 9.80 2.42
C ASN A 81 -5.65 9.86 3.73
N ARG A 82 -5.02 9.57 4.86
CA ARG A 82 -5.65 9.66 6.18
C ARG A 82 -5.92 11.10 6.60
N VAL A 83 -4.97 12.01 6.38
CA VAL A 83 -5.02 13.41 6.85
C VAL A 83 -5.83 14.28 5.88
N CYS A 84 -5.59 14.17 4.58
CA CYS A 84 -6.19 15.03 3.55
C CYS A 84 -7.48 14.46 2.94
N GLN A 85 -7.85 13.21 3.25
CA GLN A 85 -9.12 12.55 2.88
C GLN A 85 -9.51 12.56 1.38
N GLY A 86 -8.60 12.88 0.46
CA GLY A 86 -8.95 13.19 -0.93
C GLY A 86 -9.38 12.02 -1.83
N GLU A 87 -8.97 10.77 -1.54
CA GLU A 87 -9.08 9.66 -2.51
C GLU A 87 -9.71 8.36 -1.93
N THR A 88 -10.57 8.48 -0.91
CA THR A 88 -11.29 7.31 -0.39
C THR A 88 -12.60 7.11 -1.15
N TYR A 89 -12.55 6.40 -2.29
CA TYR A 89 -13.76 5.77 -2.83
C TYR A 89 -14.24 4.71 -1.83
N ARG A 90 -15.44 4.93 -1.29
CA ARG A 90 -16.13 3.99 -0.42
C ARG A 90 -17.30 3.41 -1.18
N SER A 91 -17.36 2.08 -1.25
CA SER A 91 -18.48 1.41 -1.91
C SER A 91 -19.81 1.87 -1.31
N PRO A 92 -20.83 2.20 -2.13
CA PRO A 92 -22.17 2.56 -1.64
C PRO A 92 -22.83 1.45 -0.80
N LEU A 93 -22.33 0.22 -0.91
CA LEU A 93 -22.81 -0.95 -0.17
C LEU A 93 -22.09 -1.15 1.18
N ASP A 94 -21.05 -0.38 1.45
CA ASP A 94 -20.31 -0.47 2.71
C ASP A 94 -21.09 0.22 3.84
N ARG A 95 -21.55 -0.59 4.80
CA ARG A 95 -22.35 -0.16 5.96
C ARG A 95 -21.52 0.09 7.22
N THR A 96 -20.18 0.02 7.16
CA THR A 96 -19.35 0.31 8.34
C THR A 96 -19.60 1.76 8.84
N PRO A 97 -19.51 2.04 10.15
CA PRO A 97 -19.75 3.38 10.66
C PRO A 97 -18.86 4.40 9.95
N ARG A 98 -19.44 5.52 9.48
CA ARG A 98 -18.66 6.68 9.02
C ARG A 98 -18.00 7.27 10.25
N GLY A 99 -16.69 7.06 10.39
CA GLY A 99 -15.89 7.61 11.48
C GLY A 99 -16.40 7.17 12.85
N SER A 100 -15.82 6.10 13.40
CA SER A 100 -15.70 6.11 14.86
C SER A 100 -14.60 7.11 15.17
N GLU A 101 -15.02 8.31 15.58
CA GLU A 101 -14.23 9.18 16.43
C GLU A 101 -14.03 8.42 17.75
N THR A 102 -13.19 7.39 17.76
CA THR A 102 -12.70 6.76 18.99
C THR A 102 -11.60 7.65 19.53
N GLU A 103 -12.08 8.69 20.20
CA GLU A 103 -11.57 9.38 21.37
C GLU A 103 -10.18 8.96 21.90
N ILE A 104 -9.29 9.95 21.86
CA ILE A 104 -8.44 10.45 22.96
C ILE A 104 -7.07 9.77 23.22
N GLU A 105 -6.84 8.50 22.88
CA GLU A 105 -5.46 7.93 22.95
C GLU A 105 -4.68 7.97 21.62
N ALA A 106 -5.35 8.31 20.51
CA ALA A 106 -4.77 8.35 19.17
C ALA A 106 -3.96 9.62 18.83
N PHE A 107 -3.73 10.54 19.78
CA PHE A 107 -3.38 11.93 19.46
C PHE A 107 -1.88 12.22 19.25
N GLU A 108 -0.93 11.51 19.87
CA GLU A 108 0.49 11.84 19.67
C GLU A 108 1.02 11.34 18.34
N ASP A 109 0.86 10.05 18.03
CA ASP A 109 1.38 9.47 16.80
C ASP A 109 0.66 10.04 15.56
N ALA A 110 -0.65 10.32 15.67
CA ALA A 110 -1.39 10.99 14.60
C ALA A 110 -0.93 12.45 14.41
N ARG A 111 -0.62 13.18 15.49
CA ARG A 111 -0.03 14.53 15.40
C ARG A 111 1.37 14.48 14.81
N ARG A 112 2.25 13.58 15.28
CA ARG A 112 3.60 13.38 14.74
C ARG A 112 3.58 13.05 13.26
N ASP A 113 2.71 12.13 12.83
CA ASP A 113 2.56 11.80 11.42
C ASP A 113 2.01 12.97 10.60
N ARG A 114 1.09 13.76 11.15
CA ARG A 114 0.55 14.96 10.49
C ARG A 114 1.60 16.05 10.36
N ASP A 115 2.33 16.34 11.43
CA ASP A 115 3.36 17.37 11.46
C ASP A 115 4.55 16.95 10.57
N TRP A 116 4.92 15.66 10.57
CA TRP A 116 5.84 15.07 9.61
C TRP A 116 5.35 15.23 8.17
N LEU A 117 4.07 14.90 7.89
CA LEU A 117 3.49 15.04 6.56
C LEU A 117 3.61 16.48 6.08
N PHE A 118 3.17 17.47 6.88
CA PHE A 118 3.22 18.87 6.47
C PHE A 118 4.64 19.38 6.29
N ALA A 119 5.59 18.99 7.13
CA ALA A 119 7.01 19.35 6.94
C ALA A 119 7.58 18.77 5.64
N VAL A 120 7.28 17.51 5.33
CA VAL A 120 7.68 16.88 4.06
C VAL A 120 6.99 17.57 2.88
N MET A 121 5.69 17.89 2.98
CA MET A 121 4.97 18.61 1.94
C MET A 121 5.57 19.99 1.66
N ASP A 122 5.88 20.76 2.69
CA ASP A 122 6.52 22.07 2.56
C ASP A 122 7.87 21.97 1.85
N THR A 123 8.65 20.94 2.16
CA THR A 123 9.93 20.69 1.48
C THR A 123 9.72 20.29 0.01
N LEU A 124 8.77 19.40 -0.27
CA LEU A 124 8.43 18.96 -1.62
C LEU A 124 7.89 20.10 -2.50
N ASP A 125 7.08 20.98 -1.93
CA ASP A 125 6.50 22.13 -2.62
C ASP A 125 7.57 23.21 -2.85
N GLY A 126 8.44 23.47 -1.86
CA GLY A 126 9.57 24.37 -1.98
C GLY A 126 10.59 23.94 -3.05
N GLU A 127 10.77 22.62 -3.25
CA GLU A 127 11.62 22.08 -4.30
C GLU A 127 10.90 21.82 -5.64
N GLY A 128 9.58 22.04 -5.72
CA GLY A 128 8.78 21.77 -6.93
C GLY A 128 8.71 20.27 -7.30
N LEU A 129 8.89 19.38 -6.32
CA LEU A 129 8.96 17.93 -6.52
C LEU A 129 7.63 17.21 -6.35
N ARG A 130 6.66 17.87 -5.72
CA ARG A 130 5.38 17.26 -5.34
C ARG A 130 4.61 16.61 -6.50
N PRO A 131 4.46 17.24 -7.68
CA PRO A 131 3.71 16.65 -8.80
C PRO A 131 4.31 15.34 -9.32
N TRP A 132 5.62 15.13 -9.16
CA TRP A 132 6.31 13.92 -9.61
C TRP A 132 6.14 12.78 -8.62
N LEU A 133 6.13 13.10 -7.32
CA LEU A 133 5.79 12.14 -6.28
C LEU A 133 4.34 11.66 -6.44
N ASP A 134 3.40 12.60 -6.60
CA ASP A 134 1.97 12.29 -6.70
C ASP A 134 1.68 11.29 -7.84
N GLN A 135 2.34 11.39 -8.99
CA GLN A 135 2.19 10.43 -10.09
C GLN A 135 2.58 8.98 -9.71
N LEU A 136 3.48 8.77 -8.74
CA LEU A 136 3.85 7.44 -8.27
C LEU A 136 2.91 6.89 -7.19
N ILE A 137 2.32 7.78 -6.38
CA ILE A 137 1.54 7.39 -5.20
C ILE A 137 0.02 7.54 -5.38
N ALA A 138 -0.43 8.27 -6.41
CA ALA A 138 -1.84 8.51 -6.67
C ALA A 138 -2.59 7.21 -6.92
N ARG A 139 -3.78 7.09 -6.33
CA ARG A 139 -4.63 5.90 -6.49
C ARG A 139 -5.19 5.77 -7.90
N ALA A 140 -5.18 6.85 -8.67
CA ALA A 140 -5.57 6.87 -10.08
C ALA A 140 -4.76 5.88 -10.94
N HIS A 141 -3.58 5.48 -10.50
CA HIS A 141 -2.66 4.60 -11.24
C HIS A 141 -2.64 3.14 -10.75
N THR A 142 -3.81 2.63 -10.33
CA THR A 142 -3.99 1.25 -9.86
C THR A 142 -3.79 0.24 -11.00
N ASP A 143 -4.56 0.40 -12.08
CA ASP A 143 -4.51 -0.52 -13.22
C ASP A 143 -3.38 -0.16 -14.22
N HIS A 144 -3.14 1.13 -14.45
CA HIS A 144 -2.11 1.61 -15.38
C HIS A 144 -1.23 2.66 -14.70
N GLY A 145 0.06 2.68 -15.02
CA GLY A 145 0.97 3.68 -14.46
C GLY A 145 0.77 5.04 -15.11
N PRO A 146 1.45 6.07 -14.61
CA PRO A 146 1.64 7.26 -15.43
C PRO A 146 2.37 6.86 -16.72
N PRO A 147 2.04 7.44 -17.90
CA PRO A 147 2.53 6.96 -19.19
C PRO A 147 4.06 6.86 -19.32
N TRP A 148 4.79 7.76 -18.65
CA TRP A 148 6.25 7.74 -18.63
C TRP A 148 6.80 6.50 -17.89
N LEU A 149 6.15 6.08 -16.80
CA LEU A 149 6.56 4.92 -16.04
C LEU A 149 6.29 3.64 -16.84
N ASP A 150 5.11 3.54 -17.46
CA ASP A 150 4.77 2.37 -18.25
C ASP A 150 5.74 2.20 -19.44
N ARG A 151 6.12 3.29 -20.13
CA ARG A 151 7.16 3.24 -21.17
C ARG A 151 8.50 2.74 -20.64
N LEU A 152 8.95 3.20 -19.48
CA LEU A 152 10.17 2.70 -18.85
C LEU A 152 10.06 1.22 -18.45
N LEU A 153 8.92 0.79 -17.91
CA LEU A 153 8.64 -0.60 -17.53
C LEU A 153 8.58 -1.56 -18.74
N HIS A 154 8.37 -1.02 -19.94
CA HIS A 154 8.44 -1.73 -21.22
C HIS A 154 9.84 -1.64 -21.88
N GLY A 155 10.85 -1.11 -21.18
CA GLY A 155 12.22 -1.01 -21.67
C GLY A 155 12.52 0.25 -22.48
N GLY A 156 11.62 1.23 -22.47
CA GLY A 156 11.86 2.55 -23.05
C GLY A 156 13.07 3.26 -22.42
N LYS A 157 13.76 4.08 -23.21
CA LYS A 157 14.95 4.83 -22.80
C LYS A 157 14.85 6.32 -23.13
N ASP A 158 13.63 6.85 -23.22
CA ASP A 158 13.41 8.25 -23.54
C ASP A 158 14.05 9.14 -22.46
N PRO A 159 14.93 10.10 -22.84
CA PRO A 159 15.51 11.05 -21.90
C PRO A 159 14.48 11.81 -21.07
N ALA A 160 13.32 12.14 -21.63
CA ALA A 160 12.26 12.85 -20.91
C ALA A 160 11.69 12.00 -19.77
N ASP A 161 11.42 10.72 -20.04
CA ASP A 161 10.93 9.78 -19.02
C ASP A 161 11.98 9.56 -17.92
N GLN A 162 13.26 9.50 -18.28
CA GLN A 162 14.34 9.42 -17.31
C GLN A 162 14.47 10.69 -16.44
N MET A 163 14.23 11.87 -17.02
CA MET A 163 14.20 13.12 -16.24
C MET A 163 13.06 13.11 -15.22
N VAL A 164 11.87 12.65 -15.61
CA VAL A 164 10.74 12.51 -14.71
C VAL A 164 11.03 11.49 -13.61
N LEU A 165 11.62 10.34 -13.96
CA LEU A 165 12.05 9.35 -12.98
C LEU A 165 13.04 9.96 -11.98
N LYS A 166 14.05 10.70 -12.44
CA LYS A 166 15.03 11.37 -11.55
C LYS A 166 14.36 12.37 -10.60
N ALA A 167 13.40 13.16 -11.07
CA ALA A 167 12.64 14.08 -10.22
C ALA A 167 11.80 13.32 -9.18
N ALA A 168 11.16 12.22 -9.58
CA ALA A 168 10.39 11.38 -8.67
C ALA A 168 11.27 10.69 -7.62
N LEU A 169 12.48 10.23 -7.99
CA LEU A 169 13.46 9.68 -7.05
C LEU A 169 13.92 10.73 -6.04
N LYS A 170 14.21 11.95 -6.51
CA LYS A 170 14.56 13.06 -5.62
C LYS A 170 13.43 13.38 -4.64
N ALA A 171 12.18 13.31 -5.09
CA ALA A 171 11.03 13.47 -4.22
C ALA A 171 10.93 12.35 -3.16
N LEU A 172 11.21 11.10 -3.54
CA LEU A 172 11.26 9.97 -2.61
C LEU A 172 12.39 10.10 -1.59
N ASP A 173 13.52 10.70 -1.96
CA ASP A 173 14.64 10.98 -1.04
C ASP A 173 14.28 12.02 0.03
N VAL A 174 13.39 12.98 -0.29
CA VAL A 174 12.83 13.91 0.70
C VAL A 174 11.90 13.16 1.68
N VAL A 175 11.09 12.24 1.17
CA VAL A 175 10.13 11.46 1.97
C VAL A 175 10.83 10.43 2.87
N ALA A 176 11.87 9.78 2.36
CA ALA A 176 12.69 8.78 3.03
C ALA A 176 14.16 9.17 2.92
N PRO A 177 14.63 10.13 3.75
CA PRO A 177 16.04 10.50 3.76
C PRO A 177 16.89 9.29 4.13
N ALA A 178 18.08 9.21 3.53
CA ALA A 178 19.02 8.13 3.79
C ALA A 178 19.24 7.94 5.30
N ARG A 179 19.23 6.69 5.75
CA ARG A 179 19.51 6.35 7.15
C ARG A 179 20.85 6.97 7.53
N LYS A 180 20.86 7.81 8.56
CA LYS A 180 22.12 8.18 9.20
C LYS A 180 22.67 6.91 9.84
N ASP A 181 23.89 6.53 9.49
CA ASP A 181 24.61 5.44 10.17
C ASP A 181 24.80 5.83 11.64
N MET A 182 23.80 5.50 12.46
CA MET A 182 23.94 5.58 13.89
C MET A 182 24.76 4.36 14.29
N GLY A 183 26.08 4.52 14.31
CA GLY A 183 27.00 3.48 14.75
C GLY A 183 26.57 2.99 16.12
N ILE A 184 25.95 1.82 16.18
CA ILE A 184 25.55 1.19 17.44
C ILE A 184 26.85 0.81 18.13
N ARG A 185 27.27 1.61 19.12
CA ARG A 185 28.35 1.22 20.02
C ARG A 185 27.83 0.11 20.91
N VAL A 186 28.14 -1.13 20.54
CA VAL A 186 27.96 -2.29 21.43
C VAL A 186 29.10 -2.24 22.44
N GLU A 187 28.86 -1.61 23.59
CA GLU A 187 29.76 -1.72 24.74
C GLU A 187 29.74 -3.16 25.23
N ARG A 188 30.84 -3.90 25.00
CA ARG A 188 31.04 -5.18 25.67
C ARG A 188 31.47 -4.87 27.09
N TRP A 189 30.58 -5.09 28.04
CA TRP A 189 30.94 -5.22 29.45
C TRP A 189 31.84 -6.46 29.57
N THR A 190 33.15 -6.25 29.64
CA THR A 190 34.09 -7.29 30.09
C THR A 190 34.05 -7.30 31.61
N ASP A 191 33.70 -8.45 32.17
CA ASP A 191 33.59 -8.69 33.60
C ASP A 191 34.82 -8.18 34.36
N ALA A 192 34.55 -7.43 35.44
CA ALA A 192 35.52 -7.13 36.45
C ALA A 192 36.05 -8.44 37.07
N ALA A 193 37.34 -8.69 36.92
CA ALA A 193 38.10 -9.64 37.71
C ALA A 193 39.53 -9.11 37.89
#